data_AF-A0A7S3WT66-F1
#
_entry.id   AF-A0A7S3WT66-F1
#
_cell.length_a   1.000
_cell.length_b   1.000
_cell.length_c   1.000
_cell.angle_alpha   90.00
_cell.angle_beta   90.00
_cell.angle_gamma   90.00
#
_symmetry.space_group_name_H-M   'P 1'
#
loop_
_entity.id
_entity.type
_entity.pdbx_description
1 polymer ?
#
loop_
_entity_poly.entity_id
_entity_poly.type
_entity_poly.pdbx_seq_one_letter_code
_entity_poly.pdbx_strand_id
1 'polypeptide(L)'
;FTALWRAALQAADGLQLVELSPALAQVLAVKDTDEQASIKRAAIFSAELLTKHLLPKIETIIDEESKVSHEKLAEEAEEAFGDPKKIGLNLNKDLLEPCYTPIIQSGGTYNLKPSAFSNEQNLHGGTITCSVGARYKSYCSNVGRT
;
A
#
# COMPACT_ATOMS: atom_id res chain seq x y z
N PHE A 1 -11.06 25.45 9.39
CA PHE A 1 -11.23 25.90 7.98
C PHE A 1 -12.43 25.25 7.31
N THR A 2 -12.42 23.93 7.08
CA THR A 2 -13.47 23.20 6.31
C THR A 2 -14.91 23.36 6.85
N ALA A 3 -15.10 23.38 8.17
CA ALA A 3 -16.42 23.58 8.77
C ALA A 3 -17.02 24.96 8.47
N LEU A 4 -16.20 26.02 8.56
CA LEU A 4 -16.61 27.39 8.25
C LEU A 4 -16.95 27.55 6.76
N TRP A 5 -16.15 26.94 5.89
CA TRP A 5 -16.41 26.94 4.45
C TRP A 5 -17.71 26.23 4.10
N ARG A 6 -17.97 25.05 4.71
CA ARG A 6 -19.22 24.33 4.50
C ARG A 6 -20.45 25.13 4.96
N ALA A 7 -20.36 25.81 6.10
CA ALA A 7 -21.43 26.68 6.58
C ALA A 7 -21.68 27.86 5.63
N ALA A 8 -20.62 28.49 5.11
CA ALA A 8 -20.73 29.58 4.14
C ALA A 8 -21.38 29.12 2.83
N LEU A 9 -21.01 27.93 2.32
CA LEU A 9 -21.63 27.33 1.13
C LEU A 9 -23.10 27.01 1.34
N GLN A 10 -23.48 26.53 2.53
CA GLN A 10 -24.89 26.23 2.86
C GLN A 10 -25.74 27.49 2.99
N ALA A 11 -25.15 28.59 3.46
CA ALA A 11 -25.83 29.89 3.61
C ALA A 11 -25.87 30.70 2.30
N ALA A 12 -25.20 30.26 1.24
CA ALA A 12 -25.17 30.95 -0.05
C ALA A 12 -26.42 30.59 -0.88
N ASP A 13 -27.25 31.59 -1.17
CA ASP A 13 -28.43 31.43 -2.01
C ASP A 13 -28.08 31.34 -3.51
N GLY A 14 -28.85 30.54 -4.24
CA GLY A 14 -28.74 30.44 -5.71
C GLY A 14 -27.60 29.55 -6.24
N LEU A 15 -26.86 28.85 -5.36
CA LEU A 15 -25.82 27.91 -5.77
C LEU A 15 -26.34 26.47 -5.79
N GLN A 16 -26.05 25.74 -6.87
CA GLN A 16 -26.32 24.31 -6.98
C GLN A 16 -25.06 23.51 -6.68
N LEU A 17 -25.16 22.56 -5.75
CA LEU A 17 -24.11 21.56 -5.52
C LEU A 17 -24.25 20.43 -6.54
N VAL A 18 -23.21 20.22 -7.33
CA VAL A 18 -23.15 19.18 -8.37
C VAL A 18 -22.08 18.16 -7.99
N GLU A 19 -22.41 16.88 -8.13
CA GLU A 19 -21.51 15.76 -7.90
C GLU A 19 -20.54 15.64 -9.09
N LEU A 20 -19.23 15.64 -8.82
CA LEU A 20 -18.19 15.69 -9.86
C LEU A 20 -17.24 14.48 -9.87
N SER A 21 -17.38 13.53 -8.94
CA SER A 21 -16.43 12.41 -8.80
C SER A 21 -16.31 11.56 -10.07
N PRO A 22 -17.41 11.20 -10.78
CA PRO A 22 -17.32 10.45 -12.04
C PRO A 22 -16.59 11.23 -13.13
N ALA A 23 -16.82 12.54 -13.23
CA ALA A 23 -16.15 13.39 -14.21
C ALA A 23 -14.65 13.52 -13.90
N LEU A 24 -14.30 13.72 -12.62
CA LEU A 24 -12.91 13.75 -12.17
C LEU A 24 -12.22 12.40 -12.40
N ALA A 25 -12.90 11.28 -12.17
CA ALA A 25 -12.36 9.96 -12.44
C ALA A 25 -12.04 9.76 -13.93
N GLN A 26 -12.89 10.26 -14.83
CA GLN A 26 -12.62 10.22 -16.27
C GLN A 26 -11.44 11.11 -16.66
N VAL A 27 -11.38 12.34 -16.14
CA VAL A 27 -10.26 13.27 -16.39
C VAL A 27 -8.93 12.67 -15.91
N LEU A 28 -8.93 12.00 -14.76
CA LEU A 28 -7.75 11.39 -14.17
C LEU A 28 -7.47 9.97 -14.70
N ALA A 29 -8.27 9.43 -15.63
CA ALA A 29 -8.15 8.03 -16.05
C ALA A 29 -6.86 7.78 -16.85
N VAL A 30 -6.64 8.57 -17.90
CA VAL A 30 -5.49 8.47 -18.79
C VAL A 30 -4.25 9.00 -18.08
N LYS A 31 -3.15 8.25 -18.15
CA LYS A 31 -1.87 8.62 -17.56
C LYS A 31 -0.90 9.06 -18.63
N ASP A 32 -0.30 10.23 -18.44
CA ASP A 32 0.80 10.68 -19.27
C ASP A 32 2.10 9.88 -19.01
N THR A 33 3.17 10.22 -19.73
CA THR A 33 4.46 9.52 -19.63
C THR A 33 5.11 9.63 -18.24
N ASP A 34 5.00 10.78 -17.59
CA ASP A 34 5.62 11.04 -16.28
C ASP A 34 4.82 10.37 -15.15
N GLU A 35 3.49 10.36 -15.26
CA GLU A 35 2.60 9.60 -14.39
C GLU A 35 2.87 8.09 -14.50
N GLN A 36 2.96 7.57 -15.74
CA GLN A 36 3.32 6.17 -15.97
C GLN A 36 4.70 5.83 -15.44
N ALA A 37 5.69 6.72 -15.59
CA ALA A 37 7.02 6.53 -15.02
C ALA A 37 6.99 6.45 -13.48
N SER A 38 6.13 7.26 -12.85
CA SER A 38 5.93 7.23 -11.40
C SER A 38 5.26 5.94 -10.93
N ILE A 39 4.20 5.50 -11.64
CA ILE A 39 3.54 4.20 -11.40
C ILE A 39 4.53 3.04 -11.54
N LYS A 40 5.38 3.04 -12.58
CA LYS A 40 6.39 2.00 -12.80
C LYS A 40 7.40 1.95 -11.65
N ARG A 41 7.88 3.10 -11.16
CA ARG A 41 8.79 3.16 -10.00
C ARG A 41 8.13 2.61 -8.73
N ALA A 42 6.89 2.99 -8.47
CA ALA A 42 6.11 2.45 -7.36
C ALA A 42 5.93 0.93 -7.47
N ALA A 43 5.60 0.42 -8.67
CA ALA A 43 5.39 -1.00 -8.92
C ALA A 43 6.67 -1.82 -8.75
N ILE A 44 7.81 -1.31 -9.24
CA ILE A 44 9.13 -1.92 -9.02
C ILE A 44 9.42 -2.00 -7.53
N PHE A 45 9.21 -0.92 -6.77
CA PHE A 45 9.42 -0.95 -5.33
C PHE A 45 8.53 -1.98 -4.63
N SER A 46 7.23 -2.04 -4.95
CA SER A 46 6.31 -3.01 -4.36
C SER A 46 6.74 -4.46 -4.65
N ALA A 47 7.16 -4.74 -5.88
CA ALA A 47 7.64 -6.05 -6.27
C ALA A 47 8.92 -6.43 -5.51
N GLU A 48 9.88 -5.52 -5.42
CA GLU A 48 11.17 -5.76 -4.77
C GLU A 48 11.04 -5.85 -3.25
N LEU A 49 10.17 -5.06 -2.63
CA LEU A 49 9.84 -5.18 -1.21
C LEU A 49 9.26 -6.57 -0.93
N LEU A 50 8.37 -7.07 -1.79
CA LEU A 50 7.82 -8.41 -1.64
C LEU A 50 8.89 -9.49 -1.83
N THR A 51 9.68 -9.44 -2.91
CA THR A 51 10.57 -10.55 -3.29
C THR A 51 11.92 -10.56 -2.58
N LYS A 52 12.48 -9.38 -2.25
CA LYS A 52 13.81 -9.27 -1.64
C LYS A 52 13.80 -9.06 -0.13
N HIS A 53 12.64 -8.73 0.44
CA HIS A 53 12.54 -8.46 1.87
C HIS A 53 11.49 -9.33 2.55
N LEU A 54 10.23 -9.25 2.12
CA LEU A 54 9.14 -9.95 2.80
C LEU A 54 9.23 -11.48 2.63
N LEU A 55 9.43 -11.96 1.40
CA LEU A 55 9.53 -13.39 1.11
C LEU A 55 10.70 -14.08 1.84
N PRO A 56 11.96 -13.60 1.78
CA PRO A 56 13.06 -14.21 2.53
C PRO A 56 12.79 -14.26 4.03
N LYS A 57 12.11 -13.24 4.58
CA LYS A 57 11.77 -13.20 6.00
C LYS A 57 10.70 -14.23 6.37
N ILE A 58 9.69 -14.40 5.52
CA ILE A 58 8.69 -15.47 5.66
C ILE A 58 9.35 -16.84 5.63
N GLU A 59 10.26 -17.08 4.68
CA GLU A 59 11.03 -18.33 4.57
C GLU A 59 11.81 -18.61 5.86
N THR A 60 12.56 -17.63 6.38
CA THR A 60 13.29 -17.76 7.65
C THR A 60 12.37 -18.05 8.84
N ILE A 61 11.22 -17.35 8.94
CA ILE A 61 10.27 -17.59 10.05
C ILE A 61 9.75 -19.03 10.03
N ILE A 62 9.46 -19.57 8.83
CA ILE A 62 8.99 -20.94 8.66
C ILE A 62 10.10 -21.94 8.98
N ASP A 63 11.30 -21.74 8.44
CA ASP A 63 12.43 -22.65 8.62
C ASP A 63 12.91 -22.73 10.08
N GLU A 64 12.85 -21.62 10.81
CA GLU A 64 13.25 -21.54 12.21
C GLU A 64 12.11 -21.82 13.20
N GLU A 65 10.89 -22.07 12.71
CA GLU A 65 9.66 -22.17 13.52
C GLU A 65 9.47 -20.98 14.49
N SER A 66 9.89 -19.79 14.04
CA SER A 66 9.84 -18.55 14.81
C SER A 66 8.41 -18.06 14.99
N LYS A 67 8.11 -17.45 16.14
CA LYS A 67 6.79 -16.89 16.45
C LYS A 67 6.77 -15.39 16.17
N VAL A 68 6.31 -15.01 14.98
CA VAL A 68 6.16 -13.61 14.55
C VAL A 68 4.73 -13.39 14.08
N SER A 69 4.07 -12.33 14.57
CA SER A 69 2.72 -11.98 14.14
C SER A 69 2.70 -11.39 12.73
N HIS A 70 1.57 -11.53 12.02
CA HIS A 70 1.39 -10.91 10.71
C HIS A 70 1.56 -9.39 10.79
N GLU A 71 1.01 -8.76 11.82
CA GLU A 71 1.15 -7.33 12.08
C GLU A 71 2.61 -6.92 12.25
N LYS A 72 3.39 -7.67 13.05
CA LYS A 72 4.80 -7.34 13.25
C LYS A 72 5.60 -7.42 11.94
N LEU A 73 5.34 -8.44 11.14
CA LEU A 73 5.98 -8.61 9.84
C LEU A 73 5.59 -7.50 8.85
N ALA A 74 4.35 -7.02 8.93
CA ALA A 74 3.87 -5.90 8.13
C ALA A 74 4.55 -4.57 8.48
N GLU A 75 4.67 -4.27 9.78
CA GLU A 75 5.38 -3.09 10.28
C GLU A 75 6.84 -3.08 9.81
N GLU A 76 7.53 -4.22 9.94
CA GLU A 76 8.93 -4.35 9.52
C GLU A 76 9.10 -4.17 8.01
N ALA A 77 8.15 -4.67 7.21
CA ALA A 77 8.15 -4.41 5.77
C ALA A 77 7.91 -2.92 5.45
N GLU A 78 7.13 -2.21 6.27
CA GLU A 78 6.91 -0.78 6.13
C GLU A 78 8.18 0.04 6.44
N GLU A 79 9.03 -0.41 7.38
CA GLU A 79 10.31 0.25 7.68
C GLU A 79 11.25 0.33 6.46
N ALA A 80 11.14 -0.62 5.51
CA ALA A 80 11.95 -0.63 4.29
C ALA A 80 11.69 0.58 3.37
N PHE A 81 10.56 1.28 3.52
CA PHE A 81 10.29 2.54 2.80
C PHE A 81 11.27 3.66 3.22
N GLY A 82 11.79 3.62 4.44
CA GLY A 82 12.76 4.60 4.94
C GLY A 82 14.15 4.50 4.31
N ASP A 83 14.49 3.34 3.72
CA ASP A 83 15.77 3.12 3.04
C ASP A 83 15.65 2.16 1.85
N PRO A 84 15.18 2.65 0.68
CA PRO A 84 15.02 1.84 -0.54
C PRO A 84 16.31 1.17 -1.02
N LYS A 85 17.49 1.68 -0.62
CA LYS A 85 18.77 1.10 -1.02
C LYS A 85 18.99 -0.28 -0.41
N LYS A 86 18.41 -0.57 0.77
CA LYS A 86 18.49 -1.90 1.41
C LYS A 86 17.87 -3.00 0.57
N ILE A 87 16.89 -2.66 -0.27
CA ILE A 87 16.27 -3.61 -1.23
C ILE A 87 16.81 -3.42 -2.66
N GLY A 88 17.94 -2.73 -2.81
CA GLY A 88 18.64 -2.56 -4.08
C GLY A 88 18.05 -1.50 -5.00
N LEU A 89 17.23 -0.58 -4.50
CA LEU A 89 16.58 0.45 -5.30
C LEU A 89 17.11 1.84 -4.99
N ASN A 90 17.47 2.57 -6.05
CA ASN A 90 17.88 3.98 -5.95
C ASN A 90 16.68 4.90 -6.17
N LEU A 91 15.81 5.00 -5.17
CA LEU A 91 14.66 5.91 -5.14
C LEU A 91 14.84 6.99 -4.08
N ASN A 92 14.29 8.18 -4.35
CA ASN A 92 14.18 9.21 -3.31
C ASN A 92 13.10 8.78 -2.31
N LYS A 93 13.50 8.50 -1.07
CA LYS A 93 12.61 8.10 0.03
C LYS A 93 11.56 9.16 0.36
N ASP A 94 11.86 10.45 0.18
CA ASP A 94 10.93 11.55 0.50
C ASP A 94 9.75 11.61 -0.48
N LEU A 95 9.83 10.87 -1.59
CA LEU A 95 8.78 10.77 -2.60
C LEU A 95 8.10 9.39 -2.59
N LEU A 96 8.43 8.53 -1.62
CA LEU A 96 8.02 7.14 -1.56
C LEU A 96 7.28 6.87 -0.25
N GLU A 97 6.07 6.36 -0.36
CA GLU A 97 5.19 6.11 0.80
C GLU A 97 4.45 4.77 0.61
N PRO A 98 4.06 4.08 1.70
CA PRO A 98 3.14 2.95 1.59
C PRO A 98 1.76 3.45 1.13
N CYS A 99 1.08 2.65 0.29
CA CYS A 99 -0.33 2.89 -0.02
C CYS A 99 -1.22 2.54 1.18
N TYR A 100 -0.81 1.52 1.90
CA TYR A 100 -1.40 0.91 3.09
C TYR A 100 -0.30 0.04 3.73
N THR A 101 -0.41 -0.23 5.03
CA THR A 101 0.48 -1.16 5.73
C THR A 101 0.37 -2.56 5.12
N PRO A 102 1.48 -3.24 4.76
CA PRO A 102 1.44 -4.54 4.10
C PRO A 102 0.49 -5.55 4.76
N ILE A 103 -0.24 -6.31 3.96
CA ILE A 103 -1.24 -7.25 4.46
C ILE A 103 -0.68 -8.67 4.29
N ILE A 104 -0.39 -9.33 5.40
CA ILE A 104 0.05 -10.73 5.46
C ILE A 104 -1.05 -11.53 6.16
N GLN A 105 -1.43 -12.68 5.58
CA GLN A 105 -2.44 -13.56 6.15
C GLN A 105 -2.04 -15.02 5.95
N SER A 106 -2.24 -15.82 6.98
CA SER A 106 -2.00 -17.27 6.96
C SER A 106 -2.89 -17.98 7.99
N GLY A 107 -2.75 -19.30 8.13
CA GLY A 107 -3.41 -20.05 9.20
C GLY A 107 -4.93 -20.21 9.04
N GLY A 108 -5.46 -20.14 7.81
CA GLY A 108 -6.88 -20.39 7.52
C GLY A 108 -7.81 -19.20 7.71
N THR A 109 -7.29 -18.04 8.13
CA THR A 109 -8.08 -16.80 8.26
C THR A 109 -7.69 -15.81 7.18
N TYR A 110 -8.51 -15.69 6.14
CA TYR A 110 -8.25 -14.81 5.00
C TYR A 110 -9.37 -13.78 4.82
N ASN A 111 -8.99 -12.54 4.54
CA ASN A 111 -9.91 -11.46 4.18
C ASN A 111 -9.36 -10.73 2.96
N LEU A 112 -10.01 -10.91 1.81
CA LEU A 112 -9.59 -10.35 0.52
C LEU A 112 -10.22 -8.98 0.22
N LYS A 113 -10.94 -8.39 1.19
CA LYS A 113 -11.45 -7.02 1.05
C LYS A 113 -10.29 -6.03 1.03
N PRO A 114 -10.38 -4.92 0.28
CA PRO A 114 -9.37 -3.86 0.32
C PRO A 114 -9.17 -3.23 1.71
N SER A 115 -10.13 -3.41 2.61
CA SER A 115 -10.09 -2.93 4.00
C SER A 115 -9.49 -3.94 4.98
N ALA A 116 -8.89 -5.04 4.51
CA ALA A 116 -8.24 -6.02 5.35
C ALA A 116 -6.95 -5.45 5.98
N PHE A 117 -6.53 -6.03 7.10
CA PHE A 117 -5.32 -5.68 7.81
C PHE A 117 -4.65 -6.96 8.33
N SER A 118 -3.34 -6.89 8.54
CA SER A 118 -2.57 -7.94 9.21
C SER A 118 -2.98 -8.02 10.68
N ASN A 119 -3.20 -9.22 11.21
CA ASN A 119 -3.65 -9.41 12.59
C ASN A 119 -2.49 -9.81 13.53
N GLU A 120 -2.79 -9.93 14.83
CA GLU A 120 -1.81 -10.32 15.86
C GLU A 120 -1.50 -11.83 15.89
N GLN A 121 -2.13 -12.66 15.04
CA GLN A 121 -1.83 -14.09 14.99
C GLN A 121 -0.45 -14.33 14.38
N ASN A 122 0.25 -15.36 14.88
CA ASN A 122 1.54 -15.76 14.35
C ASN A 122 1.42 -16.32 12.93
N LEU A 123 2.43 -16.04 12.12
CA LEU A 123 2.60 -16.63 10.80
C LEU A 123 2.57 -18.16 10.91
N HIS A 124 1.78 -18.79 10.04
CA HIS A 124 1.60 -20.23 9.98
C HIS A 124 1.97 -20.74 8.58
N GLY A 125 2.77 -21.80 8.52
CA GLY A 125 3.16 -22.43 7.26
C GLY A 125 1.96 -22.96 6.46
N GLY A 126 2.07 -23.02 5.13
CA GLY A 126 0.99 -23.41 4.23
C GLY A 126 0.64 -22.28 3.28
N THR A 127 -0.64 -21.98 3.10
CA THR A 127 -1.08 -20.88 2.23
C THR A 127 -0.87 -19.54 2.92
N ILE A 128 -0.05 -18.67 2.33
CA ILE A 128 0.28 -17.35 2.89
C ILE A 128 0.00 -16.29 1.84
N THR A 129 -0.97 -15.42 2.07
CA THR A 129 -1.24 -14.32 1.15
C THR A 129 -0.52 -13.07 1.61
N CYS A 130 0.21 -12.42 0.70
CA CYS A 130 0.87 -11.14 0.93
C CYS A 130 0.33 -10.10 -0.06
N SER A 131 -0.06 -8.93 0.42
CA SER A 131 -0.38 -7.76 -0.40
C SER A 131 0.46 -6.56 0.01
N VAL A 132 1.18 -5.98 -0.96
CA VAL A 132 2.10 -4.86 -0.76
C VAL A 132 1.76 -3.79 -1.78
N GLY A 133 1.68 -2.53 -1.34
CA GLY A 133 1.44 -1.40 -2.22
C GLY A 133 2.30 -0.22 -1.86
N ALA A 134 3.09 0.25 -2.83
CA ALA A 134 3.88 1.46 -2.71
C ALA A 134 3.32 2.59 -3.57
N ARG A 135 3.56 3.81 -3.14
CA ARG A 135 3.18 5.06 -3.77
C ARG A 135 4.44 5.87 -4.03
N TYR A 136 4.68 6.26 -5.29
CA TYR A 136 5.80 7.13 -5.65
C TYR A 136 5.29 8.39 -6.30
N LYS A 137 5.67 9.57 -5.78
CA LYS A 137 5.11 10.88 -6.20
C LYS A 137 3.58 10.87 -6.27
N SER A 138 2.95 10.31 -5.25
CA SER A 138 1.48 10.16 -5.14
C SER A 138 0.83 9.13 -6.09
N TYR A 139 1.59 8.43 -6.94
CA TYR A 139 1.06 7.36 -7.80
C TYR A 139 1.17 5.99 -7.15
N CYS A 140 0.02 5.37 -6.89
CA CYS A 140 -0.08 4.06 -6.24
C CYS A 140 0.28 2.90 -7.18
N SER A 141 0.71 1.80 -6.58
CA SER A 141 0.87 0.49 -7.19
C SER A 141 0.48 -0.59 -6.20
N ASN A 142 0.26 -1.82 -6.67
CA ASN A 142 -0.16 -2.93 -5.83
C ASN A 142 0.38 -4.26 -6.38
N VAL A 143 0.86 -5.13 -5.51
CA VAL A 143 1.19 -6.52 -5.81
C VAL A 143 0.61 -7.44 -4.74
N GLY A 144 0.00 -8.55 -5.18
CA GLY A 144 -0.46 -9.62 -4.31
C GLY A 144 0.16 -10.96 -4.72
N ARG A 145 0.55 -11.80 -3.75
CA ARG A 145 1.04 -13.17 -3.97
C ARG A 145 0.47 -14.13 -2.92
N THR A 146 0.53 -15.43 -3.24
CA THR A 146 0.07 -16.55 -2.41
C THR A 146 1.16 -17.61 -2.38
#